data_AF-A0A7J9ZX46-F1
#
_entry.id   AF-A0A7J9ZX46-F1
#
_cell.length_a   1.000
_cell.length_b   1.000
_cell.length_c   1.000
_cell.angle_alpha   90.00
_cell.angle_beta   90.00
_cell.angle_gamma   90.00
#
_symmetry.space_group_name_H-M   'P 1'
#
loop_
_entity.id
_entity.type
_entity.pdbx_description
1 polymer ?
#
loop_
_entity_poly.entity_id
_entity_poly.type
_entity_poly.pdbx_seq_one_letter_code
_entity_poly.pdbx_strand_id
1 'polypeptide(L)'
;MSGVVDWCGDEDDHRPLSFLGRALPCSFRLRVLVVAPGGVHPYDADDWPDAIVVVERGRIELCEADGSRLGLVSGGVVWLTGLQLSFLRNPGGEPAVITAVSRTACHP
;
A
#
# COMPACT_ATOMS: atom_id res chain seq x y z
N MET A 1 -8.32 -46.93 -1.04
CA MET A 1 -7.79 -46.10 0.07
C MET A 1 -7.39 -44.76 -0.52
N SER A 2 -8.30 -43.79 -0.49
CA SER A 2 -8.03 -42.41 -0.93
C SER A 2 -7.97 -41.57 0.34
N GLY A 3 -6.76 -41.17 0.73
CA GLY A 3 -6.54 -40.29 1.87
C GLY A 3 -6.84 -38.87 1.45
N VAL A 4 -8.01 -38.36 1.86
CA VAL A 4 -8.26 -36.94 1.88
C VAL A 4 -7.39 -36.39 3.00
N VAL A 5 -6.27 -35.77 2.63
CA VAL A 5 -5.50 -34.93 3.56
C VAL A 5 -6.33 -33.67 3.78
N ASP A 6 -6.95 -33.59 4.94
CA ASP A 6 -7.57 -32.39 5.45
C ASP A 6 -6.42 -31.43 5.79
N TRP A 7 -6.14 -30.50 4.88
CA TRP A 7 -5.24 -29.39 5.16
C TRP A 7 -5.97 -28.47 6.15
N CYS A 8 -5.77 -28.68 7.44
CA CYS A 8 -6.00 -27.65 8.45
C CYS A 8 -4.94 -26.56 8.25
N GLY A 9 -5.06 -25.79 7.17
CA GLY A 9 -4.38 -24.51 7.06
C GLY A 9 -5.02 -23.59 8.09
N ASP A 10 -4.20 -23.05 9.00
CA ASP A 10 -4.60 -21.98 9.90
C ASP A 10 -5.33 -20.91 9.08
N GLU A 11 -6.58 -20.60 9.42
CA GLU A 11 -7.43 -19.61 8.72
C GLU A 11 -6.83 -18.18 8.72
N ASP A 12 -5.64 -18.02 9.30
CA ASP A 12 -4.88 -16.79 9.50
C ASP A 12 -3.99 -16.38 8.30
N ASP A 13 -3.73 -17.26 7.32
CA ASP A 13 -2.85 -16.96 6.16
C ASP A 13 -3.51 -16.03 5.10
N HIS A 14 -4.74 -15.59 5.35
CA HIS A 14 -5.49 -14.65 4.49
C HIS A 14 -5.54 -13.22 5.02
N ARG A 15 -4.86 -12.92 6.13
CA ARG A 15 -4.85 -11.55 6.65
C ARG A 15 -4.11 -10.62 5.69
N PRO A 16 -4.73 -9.49 5.28
CA PRO A 16 -4.04 -8.52 4.46
C PRO A 16 -2.74 -8.07 5.11
N LEU A 17 -1.69 -7.90 4.30
CA LEU A 17 -0.47 -7.26 4.75
C LEU A 17 -0.82 -5.88 5.34
N SER A 18 -0.29 -5.58 6.52
CA SER A 18 -0.46 -4.30 7.19
C SER A 18 0.84 -3.94 7.89
N PHE A 19 1.25 -2.69 7.81
CA PHE A 19 2.42 -2.16 8.50
C PHE A 19 2.06 -1.33 9.74
N LEU A 20 0.79 -1.00 9.92
CA LEU A 20 0.33 -0.28 11.11
C LEU A 20 0.53 -1.12 12.38
N GLY A 21 1.03 -0.48 13.44
CA GLY A 21 1.29 -1.13 14.73
C GLY A 21 2.48 -2.10 14.73
N ARG A 22 3.22 -2.25 13.62
CA ARG A 22 4.42 -3.09 13.55
C ARG A 22 5.68 -2.30 13.88
N ALA A 23 6.57 -2.89 14.66
CA ALA A 23 7.93 -2.40 14.80
C ALA A 23 8.76 -2.81 13.58
N LEU A 24 9.25 -1.84 12.82
CA LEU A 24 10.15 -2.09 11.70
C LEU A 24 11.62 -1.99 12.14
N PRO A 25 12.54 -2.77 11.55
CA PRO A 25 13.97 -2.56 11.74
C PRO A 25 14.39 -1.13 11.33
N CYS A 26 15.48 -0.61 11.91
CA CYS A 26 15.99 0.74 11.61
C CYS A 26 16.45 0.94 10.15
N SER A 27 16.66 -0.17 9.41
CA SER A 27 16.91 -0.18 7.97
C SER A 27 15.66 0.06 7.12
N PHE A 28 14.52 0.32 7.75
CA PHE A 28 13.27 0.68 7.09
C PHE A 28 12.68 1.96 7.65
N ARG A 29 11.98 2.69 6.78
CA ARG A 29 11.15 3.85 7.13
C ARG A 29 9.70 3.53 6.77
N LEU A 30 8.80 3.76 7.73
CA LEU A 30 7.36 3.77 7.50
C LEU A 30 6.89 5.21 7.29
N ARG A 31 6.12 5.43 6.22
CA ARG A 31 5.33 6.65 6.01
C ARG A 31 3.86 6.27 6.04
N VAL A 32 3.05 7.08 6.72
CA VAL A 32 1.59 6.96 6.73
C VAL A 32 1.03 8.18 6.02
N LEU A 33 0.20 7.95 5.01
CA LEU A 33 -0.52 9.00 4.31
C LEU A 33 -2.02 8.77 4.49
N VAL A 34 -2.72 9.82 4.92
CA VAL A 34 -4.18 9.84 5.02
C VAL A 34 -4.71 10.79 3.95
N VAL A 35 -5.55 10.27 3.06
CA VAL A 35 -6.22 11.06 2.02
C VAL A 35 -7.69 11.20 2.39
N ALA A 36 -8.11 12.42 2.67
CA ALA A 36 -9.50 12.73 3.02
C ALA A 36 -10.49 12.27 1.92
N PRO A 37 -11.79 12.08 2.24
CA PRO A 37 -12.81 11.81 1.23
C PRO A 37 -12.78 12.83 0.09
N GLY A 38 -12.77 12.36 -1.17
CA GLY A 38 -12.64 13.21 -2.35
C GLY A 38 -11.26 13.87 -2.53
N GLY A 39 -10.33 13.64 -1.60
CA GLY A 39 -9.03 14.28 -1.55
C GLY A 39 -8.08 13.80 -2.63
N VAL A 40 -7.08 14.64 -2.91
CA VAL A 40 -6.00 14.37 -3.85
C VAL A 40 -4.68 14.62 -3.12
N HIS A 41 -3.71 13.73 -3.33
CA HIS A 41 -2.35 13.90 -2.86
C HIS A 41 -1.40 13.87 -4.07
N PRO A 42 -0.59 14.92 -4.30
CA PRO A 42 0.37 14.93 -5.40
C PRO A 42 1.38 13.79 -5.23
N TYR A 43 1.87 13.25 -6.35
CA TYR A 43 2.90 12.23 -6.32
C TYR A 43 4.20 12.81 -6.89
N ASP A 44 5.29 12.64 -6.15
CA ASP A 44 6.65 12.83 -6.61
C ASP A 44 7.39 11.51 -6.41
N ALA A 45 8.04 10.98 -7.45
CA ALA A 45 8.73 9.70 -7.34
C ALA A 45 9.87 9.73 -6.30
N ASP A 46 10.52 10.89 -6.12
CA ASP A 46 11.63 11.06 -5.18
C ASP A 46 11.17 11.01 -3.72
N ASP A 47 9.87 11.25 -3.49
CA ASP A 47 9.27 11.06 -2.17
C ASP A 47 9.02 9.59 -1.84
N TRP A 48 9.01 8.67 -2.81
CA TRP A 48 8.65 7.26 -2.62
C TRP A 48 9.72 6.26 -3.12
N PRO A 49 11.02 6.46 -2.81
CA PRO A 49 12.07 5.57 -3.31
C PRO A 49 11.96 4.21 -2.63
N ASP A 50 12.09 3.12 -3.40
CA ASP A 50 12.02 1.74 -2.91
C ASP A 50 10.79 1.43 -2.04
N ALA A 51 9.68 2.14 -2.27
CA ALA A 51 8.50 2.03 -1.42
C ALA A 51 7.56 0.91 -1.87
N ILE A 52 7.29 -0.03 -0.94
CA ILE A 52 6.14 -0.92 -1.02
C ILE A 52 4.96 -0.21 -0.34
N VAL A 53 3.85 -0.08 -1.08
CA VAL A 53 2.66 0.63 -0.62
C VAL A 53 1.54 -0.36 -0.35
N VAL A 54 0.87 -0.18 0.78
CA VAL A 54 -0.30 -0.94 1.19
C VAL A 54 -1.44 0.03 1.44
N VAL A 55 -2.63 -0.31 0.95
CA VAL A 55 -3.87 0.36 1.33
C VAL A 55 -4.38 -0.26 2.63
N GLU A 56 -4.18 0.42 3.73
CA GLU A 56 -4.57 -0.04 5.06
C GLU A 56 -6.09 0.10 5.27
N ARG A 57 -6.70 1.15 4.71
CA ARG A 57 -8.13 1.44 4.85
C ARG A 57 -8.66 2.20 3.64
N GLY A 58 -9.91 1.93 3.28
CA GLY A 58 -10.63 2.62 2.21
C GLY A 58 -10.17 2.17 0.81
N ARG A 59 -10.26 3.09 -0.16
CA ARG A 59 -9.80 2.90 -1.53
C ARG A 59 -9.03 4.12 -2.03
N ILE A 60 -8.06 3.89 -2.89
CA ILE A 60 -7.30 4.94 -3.56
C ILE A 60 -7.26 4.65 -5.06
N GLU A 61 -7.23 5.69 -5.87
CA GLU A 61 -6.96 5.64 -7.30
C GLU A 61 -5.56 6.20 -7.54
N LEU A 62 -4.70 5.41 -8.17
CA LEU A 62 -3.43 5.86 -8.71
C LEU A 62 -3.71 6.47 -10.09
N CYS A 63 -3.45 7.77 -10.27
CA CYS A 63 -3.74 8.46 -11.53
C CYS A 63 -2.43 8.77 -12.26
N GLU A 64 -2.31 8.29 -13.50
CA GLU A 64 -1.18 8.59 -14.37
C GLU A 64 -1.41 9.84 -15.22
N ALA A 65 -0.32 10.39 -15.76
CA ALA A 65 -0.34 11.61 -16.56
C ALA A 65 -1.16 11.46 -17.86
N ASP A 66 -1.29 10.25 -18.38
CA ASP A 66 -2.10 9.93 -19.57
C ASP A 66 -3.61 9.84 -19.27
N GLY A 67 -4.01 10.05 -18.01
CA GLY A 67 -5.39 9.99 -17.54
C GLY A 67 -5.86 8.59 -17.14
N SER A 68 -5.03 7.55 -17.30
CA SER A 68 -5.32 6.21 -16.82
C SER A 68 -5.37 6.17 -15.29
N ARG A 69 -6.17 5.24 -14.77
CA ARG A 69 -6.42 5.10 -13.32
C ARG A 69 -6.41 3.65 -12.91
N LEU A 70 -5.63 3.34 -11.88
CA LEU A 70 -5.66 2.04 -11.22
C LEU A 70 -6.30 2.18 -9.84
N GLY A 71 -7.42 1.48 -9.63
CA GLY A 71 -8.10 1.45 -8.33
C GLY A 71 -7.50 0.38 -7.41
N LEU A 72 -7.21 0.77 -6.17
CA LEU A 72 -6.77 -0.13 -5.10
C LEU A 72 -7.73 0.01 -3.91
N VAL A 73 -8.02 -1.11 -3.26
CA VAL A 73 -8.87 -1.18 -2.06
C VAL A 73 -8.05 -1.67 -0.87
N SER A 74 -8.65 -1.68 0.32
CA SER A 74 -8.01 -2.16 1.55
C SER A 74 -7.40 -3.56 1.35
N GLY A 75 -6.16 -3.74 1.80
CA GLY A 75 -5.34 -4.93 1.57
C GLY A 75 -4.62 -4.97 0.21
N GLY A 76 -4.89 -4.02 -0.69
CA GLY A 76 -4.16 -3.88 -1.94
C GLY A 76 -2.70 -3.49 -1.68
N VAL A 77 -1.78 -4.17 -2.36
CA VAL A 77 -0.34 -3.93 -2.27
C VAL A 77 0.18 -3.55 -3.65
N VAL A 78 0.98 -2.49 -3.73
CA VAL A 78 1.53 -2.01 -5.00
C VAL A 78 2.95 -1.47 -4.81
N TRP A 79 3.74 -1.56 -5.86
CA TRP A 79 5.01 -0.84 -5.98
C TRP A 79 4.79 0.31 -6.96
N LEU A 80 5.08 1.55 -6.51
CA LEU A 80 4.84 2.76 -7.31
C LEU A 80 5.95 3.06 -8.33
N THR A 81 7.14 2.46 -8.15
CA THR A 81 8.28 2.68 -9.06
C THR A 81 7.97 2.12 -10.45
N GLY A 82 8.26 2.92 -11.48
CA GLY A 82 8.02 2.57 -12.88
C GLY A 82 6.66 3.02 -13.42
N LEU A 83 5.75 3.50 -12.56
CA LEU A 83 4.48 4.09 -12.98
C LEU A 83 4.65 5.59 -13.27
N GLN A 84 3.96 6.12 -14.28
CA GLN A 84 3.95 7.56 -14.61
C GLN A 84 2.89 8.31 -13.79
N LEU A 85 2.89 8.07 -12.47
CA LEU A 85 1.89 8.63 -11.56
C LEU A 85 2.04 10.13 -11.43
N SER A 86 0.90 10.82 -11.45
CA SER A 86 0.80 12.26 -11.19
C SER A 86 0.24 12.55 -9.81
N PHE A 87 -0.79 11.80 -9.38
CA PHE A 87 -1.40 11.97 -8.08
C PHE A 87 -2.16 10.73 -7.62
N LEU A 88 -2.36 10.66 -6.31
CA LEU A 88 -3.24 9.71 -5.65
C LEU A 88 -4.57 10.41 -5.37
N ARG A 89 -5.68 9.71 -5.58
CA ARG A 89 -7.02 10.24 -5.32
C ARG A 89 -7.80 9.30 -4.44
N ASN A 90 -8.49 9.84 -3.43
CA ASN A 90 -9.51 9.10 -2.70
C ASN A 90 -10.89 9.42 -3.30
N PRO A 91 -11.47 8.54 -4.11
CA PRO A 91 -12.81 8.73 -4.67
C PRO A 91 -13.95 8.40 -3.68
N GLY A 92 -13.63 7.84 -2.51
CA GLY A 92 -14.61 7.34 -1.54
C GLY A 92 -15.17 8.42 -0.62
N GLY A 93 -16.23 8.05 0.11
CA GLY A 93 -16.87 8.89 1.13
C GLY A 93 -16.18 8.84 2.50
N GLU A 94 -15.14 8.03 2.66
CA GLU A 94 -14.38 7.87 3.90
C GLU A 94 -12.89 8.09 3.68
N PRO A 95 -12.11 8.46 4.72
CA PRO A 95 -10.66 8.59 4.59
C PRO A 95 -10.01 7.29 4.12
N ALA A 96 -9.10 7.42 3.16
CA ALA A 96 -8.20 6.37 2.73
C ALA A 96 -6.89 6.49 3.51
N VAL A 97 -6.40 5.37 4.03
CA VAL A 97 -5.11 5.29 4.73
C VAL A 97 -4.20 4.39 3.91
N ILE A 98 -3.03 4.91 3.56
CA ILE A 98 -1.98 4.12 2.92
C ILE A 98 -0.70 4.20 3.73
N THR A 99 0.03 3.10 3.74
CA THR A 99 1.39 3.05 4.28
C THR A 99 2.38 2.80 3.17
N ALA A 100 3.49 3.52 3.18
CA ALA A 100 4.68 3.19 2.41
C ALA A 100 5.78 2.70 3.36
N VAL A 101 6.34 1.55 3.06
CA VAL A 101 7.59 1.11 3.66
C VAL A 101 8.68 1.16 2.62
N SER A 102 9.74 1.91 2.92
CA SER A 102 10.94 1.94 2.11
C SER A 102 12.16 1.53 2.93
N ARG A 103 13.22 1.10 2.24
CA ARG A 103 14.52 0.92 2.87
C ARG A 103 15.13 2.29 3.15
N THR A 104 15.74 2.42 4.31
CA THR A 104 16.69 3.49 4.61
C THR A 104 18.09 2.95 4.40
N ALA A 105 19.00 3.82 3.96
CA ALA A 105 20.42 3.51 4.06
C ALA A 105 20.74 3.40 5.57
N CYS A 106 20.83 2.17 6.07
CA CYS A 106 21.49 1.93 7.34
C CYS A 106 22.97 2.18 7.06
N HIS A 107 23.50 3.34 7.45
CA HIS A 107 24.94 3.50 7.47
C HIS A 107 25.48 2.50 8.50
N PRO A 108 26.37 1.56 8.13
CA PRO A 108 27.01 0.67 9.09
C PRO A 108 27.93 1.44 10.06
#